data_AF-A0A965X5Y8-F1
#
_entry.id   AF-A0A965X5Y8-F1
#
_cell.length_a   1.000
_cell.length_b   1.000
_cell.length_c   1.000
_cell.angle_alpha   90.00
_cell.angle_beta   90.00
_cell.angle_gamma   90.00
#
_symmetry.space_group_name_H-M   'P 1'
#
loop_
_entity.id
_entity.type
_entity.pdbx_description
1 polymer ?
#
loop_
_entity_poly.entity_id
_entity_poly.type
_entity_poly.pdbx_seq_one_letter_code
_entity_poly.pdbx_strand_id
1 'polypeptide(L)' 'HRTEAGLEAALEAAGFAPTLVLLQNEALTVVVPGDALTDAQSAQILSLCVTHSNAALQNIRIMTD' A
#
# COMPACT_ATOMS: atom_id res chain seq x y z
N HIS A 1 -7.12 10.60 5.66
CA HIS A 1 -5.93 11.44 5.92
C HIS A 1 -4.94 10.85 6.93
N ARG A 2 -5.28 10.59 8.21
CA ARG A 2 -4.29 10.06 9.18
C ARG A 2 -3.75 8.66 8.84
N THR A 3 -4.58 7.84 8.19
CA THR A 3 -4.28 6.46 7.79
C THR A 3 -3.37 6.39 6.55
N GLU A 4 -3.63 7.24 5.55
CA GLU A 4 -2.88 7.26 4.28
C GLU A 4 -1.43 7.73 4.51
N ALA A 5 -1.25 8.87 5.18
CA ALA A 5 0.09 9.38 5.50
C ALA A 5 0.89 8.43 6.42
N GLY A 6 0.20 7.70 7.30
CA GLY A 6 0.85 6.69 8.15
C GLY A 6 1.30 5.45 7.37
N LEU A 7 0.52 5.04 6.37
CA LEU A 7 0.87 3.93 5.49
C LEU A 7 1.98 4.33 4.50
N GLU A 8 1.95 5.54 3.95
CA GLU A 8 3.03 6.10 3.12
C GLU A 8 4.38 6.04 3.86
N ALA A 9 4.44 6.58 5.08
CA ALA A 9 5.67 6.56 5.88
C ALA A 9 6.15 5.13 6.21
N ALA A 10 5.23 4.19 6.41
CA ALA A 10 5.58 2.79 6.66
C ALA A 10 6.13 2.08 5.42
N LEU A 11 5.58 2.39 4.24
CA LEU A 11 6.07 1.89 2.96
C LEU A 11 7.47 2.46 2.65
N GLU A 12 7.67 3.76 2.89
CA GLU A 12 8.98 4.42 2.77
C GLU A 12 10.04 3.81 3.69
N ALA A 13 9.69 3.57 4.96
CA ALA A 13 10.57 2.92 5.92
C ALA A 13 10.93 1.47 5.52
N ALA A 14 10.05 0.79 4.77
CA ALA A 14 10.29 -0.55 4.24
C ALA A 14 11.07 -0.57 2.90
N GLY A 15 11.43 0.61 2.37
CA GLY A 15 12.19 0.76 1.13
C GLY A 15 11.34 0.84 -0.15
N PHE A 16 10.02 1.01 -0.01
CA PHE A 16 9.13 1.31 -1.13
C PHE A 16 8.95 2.82 -1.28
N ALA A 17 8.71 3.31 -2.49
CA ALA A 17 8.47 4.73 -2.74
C ALA A 17 7.06 4.92 -3.33
N PRO A 18 5.98 4.76 -2.55
CA PRO A 18 4.63 4.78 -3.10
C PRO A 18 4.34 6.11 -3.79
N THR A 19 3.86 6.05 -5.03
CA THR A 19 3.43 7.22 -5.82
C THR A 19 2.02 7.66 -5.46
N LEU A 20 1.22 6.75 -4.90
CA LEU A 20 -0.13 7.04 -4.43
C LEU A 20 -0.53 6.07 -3.31
N VAL A 21 -1.05 6.61 -2.21
CA VAL A 21 -1.81 5.85 -1.21
C VAL A 21 -3.17 6.52 -1.02
N LEU A 22 -4.23 5.82 -1.37
CA LEU A 22 -5.58 6.36 -1.35
C LEU A 22 -6.55 5.41 -0.64
N LEU A 23 -7.20 5.90 0.41
CA LEU A 23 -8.26 5.17 1.11
C LEU A 23 -9.60 5.88 0.90
N GLN A 24 -10.45 5.30 0.05
CA GLN A 24 -11.79 5.84 -0.24
C GLN A 24 -12.83 4.74 -0.15
N ASN A 25 -13.93 5.01 0.58
CA ASN A 25 -15.06 4.09 0.71
C ASN A 25 -14.60 2.64 1.02
N GLU A 26 -13.71 2.48 2.01
CA GLU A 26 -13.16 1.18 2.45
C GLU A 26 -12.27 0.45 1.42
N ALA A 27 -12.03 1.05 0.26
CA ALA A 27 -11.08 0.57 -0.74
C ALA A 27 -9.73 1.29 -0.58
N LEU A 28 -8.67 0.50 -0.46
CA LEU A 28 -7.30 0.99 -0.35
C LEU A 28 -6.57 0.73 -1.66
N THR A 29 -6.06 1.79 -2.28
CA THR A 29 -5.22 1.70 -3.47
C THR A 29 -3.82 2.17 -3.13
N VAL A 30 -2.83 1.34 -3.43
CA VAL A 30 -1.41 1.64 -3.29
C VAL A 30 -0.75 1.49 -4.66
N VAL A 31 -0.08 2.53 -5.11
CA VAL A 31 0.71 2.52 -6.35
C VAL A 31 2.17 2.67 -5.97
N VAL A 32 3.01 1.79 -6.51
CA VAL A 32 4.46 1.77 -6.26
C VAL A 32 5.19 1.76 -7.60
N PRO A 33 6.22 2.59 -7.80
CA PRO A 33 6.88 2.74 -9.09
C PRO A 33 7.68 1.48 -9.46
N GLY A 34 7.65 1.11 -10.75
CA GLY A 34 8.49 0.07 -11.33
C GLY A 34 7.75 -0.92 -12.24
N ASP A 35 8.51 -1.75 -12.97
CA ASP A 35 7.93 -2.67 -13.96
C ASP A 35 7.05 -3.78 -13.37
N ALA A 36 7.47 -4.37 -12.24
CA ALA A 36 6.73 -5.44 -11.58
C ALA A 36 7.18 -5.63 -10.12
N LEU A 37 6.22 -5.90 -9.24
CA LEU A 37 6.49 -6.36 -7.88
C LEU A 37 6.70 -7.87 -7.87
N THR A 38 7.72 -8.32 -7.15
CA THR A 38 7.83 -9.74 -6.80
C THR A 38 6.71 -10.15 -5.83
N ASP A 39 6.43 -11.44 -5.72
CA ASP A 39 5.46 -11.97 -4.75
C ASP A 39 5.81 -11.57 -3.31
N ALA A 40 7.11 -11.58 -2.98
CA ALA A 40 7.59 -11.19 -1.66
C ALA A 40 7.33 -9.70 -1.36
N GLN A 41 7.60 -8.82 -2.33
CA GLN A 41 7.32 -7.39 -2.20
C GLN A 41 5.81 -7.13 -2.09
N SER A 42 5.01 -7.80 -2.92
CA SER A 42 3.55 -7.70 -2.89
C SER A 42 2.98 -8.13 -1.54
N ALA A 43 3.48 -9.23 -0.98
CA ALA A 43 3.09 -9.71 0.35
C ALA A 43 3.50 -8.74 1.47
N GLN A 44 4.68 -8.13 1.36
CA GLN A 44 5.16 -7.14 2.32
C GLN A 44 4.30 -5.87 2.30
N ILE A 45 4.02 -5.33 1.10
CA ILE A 45 3.14 -4.16 0.93
C ILE A 45 1.74 -4.47 1.48
N LEU A 46 1.19 -5.65 1.18
CA LEU A 46 -0.12 -6.08 1.68
C LEU A 46 -0.15 -6.16 3.21
N SER A 47 0.90 -6.69 3.83
CA SER A 47 1.04 -6.75 5.30
C SER A 47 1.04 -5.36 5.93
N LEU A 48 1.77 -4.40 5.33
CA LEU A 48 1.78 -3.01 5.76
C LEU A 48 0.40 -2.36 5.61
N CYS A 49 -0.28 -2.61 4.50
CA CYS A 49 -1.63 -2.11 4.25
C CYS A 49 -2.62 -2.59 5.33
N VAL A 50 -2.61 -3.87 5.68
CA VAL A 50 -3.49 -4.42 6.73
C VAL A 50 -3.13 -3.91 8.12
N THR A 51 -1.85 -3.71 8.39
CA THR A 51 -1.38 -3.24 9.71
C THR A 51 -1.74 -1.77 9.93
N HIS A 52 -1.65 -0.95 8.88
CA HIS A 52 -1.81 0.50 8.97
C HIS A 52 -3.18 1.00 8.48
N SER A 53 -4.08 0.12 8.04
CA SER A 53 -5.44 0.46 7.62
C SER A 53 -6.48 -0.53 8.16
N ASN A 54 -7.74 -0.12 8.17
CA ASN A 54 -8.88 -0.99 8.47
C ASN A 54 -9.49 -1.60 7.20
N ALA A 55 -8.82 -1.51 6.05
CA ALA A 55 -9.33 -2.06 4.81
C ALA A 55 -9.31 -3.60 4.85
N ALA A 56 -10.41 -4.23 4.44
CA ALA A 56 -10.45 -5.66 4.25
C ALA A 56 -9.48 -6.06 3.13
N LEU A 57 -8.83 -7.22 3.25
CA LEU A 57 -7.86 -7.73 2.25
C LEU A 57 -8.41 -7.69 0.81
N GLN A 58 -9.67 -8.10 0.63
CA GLN A 58 -10.36 -8.08 -0.66
C GLN A 58 -10.55 -6.68 -1.28
N ASN A 59 -10.38 -5.63 -0.49
CA ASN A 59 -10.53 -4.23 -0.90
C ASN A 59 -9.18 -3.52 -1.10
N ILE A 60 -8.06 -4.23 -0.95
CA ILE A 60 -6.72 -3.68 -1.15
C ILE A 60 -6.29 -3.95 -2.59
N ARG A 61 -5.89 -2.90 -3.31
CA ARG A 61 -5.28 -2.99 -4.64
C ARG A 61 -3.87 -2.45 -4.58
N ILE A 62 -2.93 -3.25 -5.06
CA ILE A 62 -1.53 -2.87 -5.24
C ILE A 62 -1.28 -2.84 -6.74
N MET A 63 -0.81 -1.71 -7.25
CA MET A 63 -0.51 -1.50 -8.66
C MET A 63 0.90 -0.95 -8.80
N THR A 64 1.46 -1.11 -9.99
CA THR A 64 2.72 -0.46 -10.36
C THR A 64 2.49 0.57 -11.47
N ASP A 65 3.25 1.67 -11.41
CA ASP A 65 3.28 2.73 -12.45
C ASP A 65 4.58 2.75 -13.24
#